data_AF-A0A5C7P4T3-F1
#
_entry.id   AF-A0A5C7P4T3-F1
#
_cell.length_a   1.000
_cell.length_b   1.000
_cell.length_c   1.000
_cell.angle_alpha   90.00
_cell.angle_beta   90.00
_cell.angle_gamma   90.00
#
_symmetry.space_group_name_H-M   'P 1'
#
loop_
_entity.id
_entity.type
_entity.pdbx_description
1 polymer ?
#
loop_
_entity_poly.entity_id
_entity_poly.type
_entity_poly.pdbx_seq_one_letter_code
_entity_poly.pdbx_strand_id
1 'polypeptide(L)'
;MSKKNVAAATENATVVEAAPINRVNEMQSQLVQIKNEHGSWNAVFRYLKSKGFSTSEIHRITGKRYQHVRNGLLMPVSNKATAKEA
;
A
#
# COMPACT_ATOMS: atom_id res chain seq x y z
N MET A 1 55.54 -16.59 -15.44
CA MET A 1 54.63 -16.34 -16.59
C MET A 1 53.25 -16.87 -16.18
N SER A 2 52.24 -16.02 -15.94
CA SER A 2 51.10 -15.80 -16.85
C SER A 2 50.55 -17.11 -17.45
N LYS A 3 49.28 -17.50 -17.35
CA LYS A 3 48.03 -16.74 -17.17
C LYS A 3 46.84 -17.74 -17.22
N LYS A 4 45.70 -17.35 -16.62
CA LYS A 4 44.29 -17.69 -17.00
C LYS A 4 43.78 -19.08 -16.55
N ASN A 5 42.55 -19.27 -16.05
CA ASN A 5 41.38 -18.40 -16.00
C ASN A 5 40.39 -18.87 -14.92
N VAL A 6 39.80 -17.87 -14.25
CA VAL A 6 38.61 -17.92 -13.41
C VAL A 6 37.36 -17.93 -14.30
N ALA A 7 36.41 -18.83 -14.02
CA ALA A 7 34.96 -18.71 -14.27
C ALA A 7 34.35 -20.11 -14.01
N ALA A 8 33.25 -20.30 -13.30
CA ALA A 8 32.08 -19.45 -13.28
C ALA A 8 31.48 -19.43 -11.86
N ALA A 9 31.40 -18.22 -11.30
CA ALA A 9 30.42 -17.92 -10.29
C ALA A 9 29.05 -18.04 -10.96
N THR A 10 28.30 -19.09 -10.62
CA THR A 10 26.86 -19.13 -10.87
C THR A 10 26.23 -18.14 -9.90
N GLU A 11 26.15 -16.89 -10.34
CA GLU A 11 25.32 -15.87 -9.73
C GLU A 11 23.87 -16.34 -9.88
N ASN A 12 23.36 -17.02 -8.85
CA ASN A 12 21.92 -17.09 -8.64
C ASN A 12 21.48 -15.65 -8.42
N ALA A 13 20.90 -15.06 -9.47
CA ALA A 13 20.21 -13.79 -9.42
C ALA A 13 19.08 -13.90 -8.38
N THR A 14 19.41 -13.61 -7.13
CA THR A 14 18.44 -13.18 -6.14
C THR A 14 17.81 -11.94 -6.73
N VAL A 15 16.57 -12.10 -7.19
CA VAL A 15 15.69 -11.00 -7.56
C VAL A 15 15.72 -10.03 -6.40
N VAL A 16 16.47 -8.94 -6.57
CA VAL A 16 16.65 -7.93 -5.55
C VAL A 16 15.29 -7.30 -5.37
N GLU A 17 14.67 -7.67 -4.26
CA GLU A 17 13.47 -7.11 -3.67
C GLU A 17 13.62 -5.59 -3.63
N ALA A 18 13.14 -4.93 -4.68
CA ALA A 18 13.20 -3.48 -4.80
C ALA A 18 12.26 -2.87 -3.75
N ALA A 19 12.84 -2.58 -2.59
CA ALA A 19 12.46 -1.61 -1.58
C ALA A 19 10.94 -1.39 -1.38
N PRO A 20 10.29 -2.05 -0.40
CA PRO A 20 8.91 -1.73 0.00
C PRO A 20 8.71 -0.24 0.37
N ILE A 21 9.80 0.47 0.65
CA ILE A 21 9.84 1.90 0.99
C ILE A 21 9.42 2.79 -0.19
N ASN A 22 9.79 2.48 -1.44
CA ASN A 22 9.50 3.36 -2.58
C ASN A 22 8.00 3.50 -2.82
N ARG A 23 7.27 2.40 -2.70
CA ARG A 23 5.83 2.35 -2.95
C ARG A 23 5.01 3.15 -1.93
N VAL A 24 5.45 3.19 -0.67
CA VAL A 24 4.81 3.97 0.40
C VAL A 24 4.99 5.47 0.15
N ASN A 25 6.20 5.90 -0.23
CA ASN A 25 6.53 7.30 -0.50
C ASN A 25 5.76 7.85 -1.71
N GLU A 26 5.60 7.05 -2.76
CA GLU A 26 4.79 7.40 -3.93
C GLU A 26 3.31 7.65 -3.55
N MET A 27 2.70 6.73 -2.80
CA MET A 27 1.31 6.90 -2.35
C MET A 27 1.16 8.06 -1.37
N GLN A 28 2.16 8.32 -0.54
CA GLN A 28 2.15 9.46 0.37
C GLN A 28 2.18 10.78 -0.39
N SER A 29 2.94 10.86 -1.49
CA SER A 29 2.96 12.02 -2.39
C SER A 29 1.61 12.27 -3.07
N GLN A 30 0.87 11.19 -3.36
CA GLN A 30 -0.46 11.24 -3.98
C GLN A 30 -1.61 11.37 -2.98
N LEU A 31 -1.33 11.33 -1.67
CA LEU A 31 -2.36 11.19 -0.63
C LEU A 31 -3.41 12.31 -0.68
N VAL A 32 -2.99 13.54 -0.97
CA VAL A 32 -3.89 14.70 -1.06
C VAL A 32 -4.90 14.51 -2.19
N GLN A 33 -4.44 14.07 -3.36
CA GLN A 33 -5.30 13.80 -4.50
C GLN A 33 -6.26 12.64 -4.21
N ILE A 34 -5.73 11.51 -3.71
CA ILE A 34 -6.53 10.34 -3.31
C ILE A 34 -7.60 10.75 -2.29
N LYS A 35 -7.25 11.61 -1.33
CA LYS A 35 -8.19 12.09 -0.31
C LYS A 35 -9.31 12.96 -0.90
N ASN A 36 -9.00 13.79 -1.89
CA ASN A 36 -9.97 14.61 -2.59
C ASN A 36 -10.91 13.76 -3.45
N GLU A 37 -10.38 12.76 -4.17
CA GLU A 37 -11.17 11.85 -5.00
C GLU A 37 -12.16 11.00 -4.20
N HIS A 38 -11.72 10.48 -3.05
CA HIS A 38 -12.52 9.57 -2.24
C HIS A 38 -13.40 10.25 -1.18
N GLY A 39 -13.19 11.53 -0.89
CA GLY A 39 -13.99 12.36 0.02
C GLY A 39 -13.90 12.00 1.52
N SER A 40 -13.75 10.72 1.88
CA SER A 40 -13.71 10.23 3.27
C SER A 40 -12.44 9.42 3.55
N TRP A 41 -11.94 9.47 4.79
CA TRP A 41 -10.76 8.68 5.17
C TRP A 41 -11.01 7.16 5.09
N ASN A 42 -12.23 6.72 5.39
CA ASN A 42 -12.59 5.29 5.27
C ASN A 42 -12.51 4.81 3.82
N ALA A 43 -12.93 5.62 2.85
CA ALA A 43 -12.79 5.30 1.43
C ALA A 43 -11.32 5.26 1.00
N VAL A 44 -10.49 6.20 1.46
CA VAL A 44 -9.04 6.19 1.24
C VAL A 44 -8.40 4.92 1.81
N PHE A 45 -8.74 4.50 3.02
CA PHE A 45 -8.20 3.29 3.63
C PHE A 45 -8.54 2.05 2.80
N ARG A 46 -9.80 1.93 2.34
CA ARG A 46 -10.24 0.81 1.49
C ARG A 46 -9.55 0.81 0.13
N TYR A 47 -9.35 1.99 -0.47
CA TYR A 47 -8.58 2.13 -1.71
C TYR A 47 -7.14 1.65 -1.55
N LEU A 48 -6.44 2.10 -0.50
CA LEU A 48 -5.08 1.65 -0.24
C LEU A 48 -5.05 0.13 0.08
N LYS A 49 -6.07 -0.38 0.79
CA LYS A 49 -6.20 -1.82 1.03
C LYS A 49 -6.39 -2.61 -0.26
N SER A 50 -7.19 -2.12 -1.22
CA SER A 50 -7.39 -2.76 -2.53
C SER A 50 -6.17 -2.67 -3.44
N LYS A 51 -5.28 -1.69 -3.21
CA LYS A 51 -3.94 -1.65 -3.83
C LYS A 51 -2.96 -2.64 -3.19
N GLY A 52 -3.36 -3.37 -2.15
CA GLY A 52 -2.53 -4.39 -1.50
C GLY A 52 -1.66 -3.86 -0.36
N PHE A 53 -1.90 -2.64 0.13
CA PHE A 53 -1.21 -2.16 1.33
C PHE A 53 -1.79 -2.80 2.60
N SER A 54 -0.91 -3.19 3.50
CA SER A 54 -1.26 -3.65 4.84
C SER A 54 -1.77 -2.48 5.70
N THR A 55 -2.50 -2.76 6.78
CA THR A 55 -2.99 -1.73 7.72
C THR A 55 -1.84 -0.90 8.31
N SER A 56 -0.68 -1.53 8.54
CA SER A 56 0.53 -0.86 9.02
C SER A 56 1.10 0.11 8.00
N GLU A 57 1.14 -0.27 6.72
CA GLU A 57 1.57 0.62 5.64
C GLU A 57 0.57 1.75 5.43
N ILE A 58 -0.74 1.49 5.47
CA ILE A 58 -1.77 2.51 5.34
C ILE A 58 -1.65 3.55 6.48
N HIS A 59 -1.36 3.11 7.70
CA HIS A 59 -1.05 4.02 8.81
C HIS A 59 0.14 4.94 8.49
N ARG A 60 1.22 4.39 7.91
CA ARG A 60 2.41 5.16 7.52
C ARG A 60 2.10 6.14 6.38
N ILE A 61 1.42 5.68 5.33
CA ILE A 61 1.03 6.49 4.17
C ILE A 61 0.13 7.66 4.60
N THR A 62 -0.88 7.38 5.42
CA THR A 62 -1.94 8.35 5.75
C THR A 62 -1.63 9.24 6.97
N GLY A 63 -0.62 8.87 7.77
CA GLY A 63 -0.31 9.49 9.06
C GLY A 63 -1.41 9.33 10.12
N LYS A 64 -2.45 8.51 9.87
CA LYS A 64 -3.54 8.27 10.82
C LYS A 64 -3.16 7.20 11.83
N ARG A 65 -3.69 7.30 13.05
CA ARG A 65 -3.50 6.28 14.09
C ARG A 65 -3.89 4.90 13.56
N TYR A 66 -3.08 3.89 13.82
CA TYR A 66 -3.33 2.51 13.37
C TYR A 66 -4.74 2.03 13.72
N GLN A 67 -5.21 2.28 14.95
CA GLN A 67 -6.55 1.89 15.39
C GLN A 67 -7.66 2.56 14.57
N HIS A 68 -7.45 3.81 14.14
CA HIS A 68 -8.41 4.52 13.30
C HIS A 68 -8.48 3.90 11.89
N VAL A 69 -7.33 3.54 11.32
CA VAL A 69 -7.27 2.83 10.03
C VAL A 69 -7.97 1.47 10.14
N ARG A 70 -7.65 0.69 11.18
CA ARG A 70 -8.26 -0.61 11.44
C ARG A 70 -9.78 -0.50 11.56
N ASN A 71 -10.28 0.41 12.40
CA ASN A 71 -11.70 0.62 12.59
C ASN A 71 -12.39 1.07 11.29
N GLY A 72 -11.78 2.00 10.54
CA GLY A 72 -12.32 2.50 9.28
C GLY A 72 -12.42 1.43 8.18
N LEU A 73 -11.50 0.45 8.18
CA LEU A 73 -11.54 -0.71 7.28
C LEU A 73 -12.63 -1.72 7.68
N LEU A 74 -12.91 -1.86 8.97
CA LEU A 74 -13.93 -2.78 9.49
C LEU A 74 -15.36 -2.23 9.38
N MET A 75 -15.53 -0.91 9.31
CA MET A 75 -16.87 -0.34 9.20
C MET A 75 -17.55 -0.78 7.89
N PRO A 76 -18.82 -1.20 7.94
CA PRO A 76 -19.57 -1.51 6.73
C PRO A 76 -19.67 -0.25 5.86
N VAL A 77 -19.56 -0.43 4.55
CA VAL A 77 -20.01 0.60 3.61
C VAL A 77 -21.52 0.68 3.78
N SER A 78 -22.00 1.80 4.31
CA SER A 78 -23.44 2.04 4.40
C SER A 78 -23.96 2.11 2.96
N ASN A 79 -24.53 1.01 2.49
CA ASN A 79 -25.13 0.94 1.18
C ASN A 79 -26.46 1.70 1.26
N LYS A 80 -26.40 3.02 1.15
CA LYS A 80 -27.59 3.89 1.16
C LYS A 80 -28.54 3.58 -0.01
N ALA A 81 -28.12 2.73 -0.95
CA ALA A 81 -28.88 2.27 -2.10
C ALA A 81 -29.93 1.17 -1.77
N THR A 82 -29.86 0.49 -0.62
CA THR A 82 -30.82 -0.59 -0.27
C THR A 82 -31.72 -0.26 0.92
N ALA A 83 -31.60 0.93 1.52
CA ALA A 83 -32.40 1.33 2.68
C ALA A 83 -33.74 2.03 2.32
N LYS A 84 -34.17 1.96 1.05
CA LYS A 84 -35.42 2.59 0.58
C LYS A 84 -36.48 1.61 0.05
N GLU A 85 -36.28 0.31 0.26
CA GLU A 85 -37.27 -0.74 -0.02
C GLU A 85 -37.19 -1.82 1.06
N ALA A 86 -37.74 -1.52 2.24
CA ALA A 86 -38.16 -2.50 3.23
C ALA A 86 -39.35 -1.91 4.00
#